data_AF-A0A6B2EI31-F1
#
_entry.id   AF-A0A6B2EI31-F1
#
_cell.length_a   1.000
_cell.length_b   1.000
_cell.length_c   1.000
_cell.angle_alpha   90.00
_cell.angle_beta   90.00
_cell.angle_gamma   90.00
#
_symmetry.space_group_name_H-M   'P 1'
#
loop_
_entity.id
_entity.type
_entity.pdbx_description
1 polymer ?
#
loop_
_entity_poly.entity_id
_entity_poly.type
_entity_poly.pdbx_seq_one_letter_code
_entity_poly.pdbx_strand_id
1 'polypeptide(L)'
;AILHQLLQTLGAKGDCIVNGDDFILFTDIPIDLTKAEKILLTMNMETKMKKSVTNISKVEFCRTKCILTAEGHRTMLFDPDRLIDIYGMTYRPISDYIEYLLQAATAMSLINQ
;
A
#
# COMPACT_ATOMS: atom_id res chain seq x y z
N ALA A 1 10.23 13.84 -8.63
CA ALA A 1 10.00 14.88 -9.66
C ALA A 1 8.58 14.83 -10.21
N ILE A 2 8.16 13.71 -10.82
CA ILE A 2 6.83 13.52 -11.43
C ILE A 2 5.68 13.82 -10.45
N LEU A 3 5.66 13.18 -9.28
CA LEU A 3 4.55 13.37 -8.32
C LEU A 3 4.43 14.80 -7.79
N HIS A 4 5.55 15.50 -7.56
CA HIS A 4 5.51 16.91 -7.20
C HIS A 4 4.95 17.78 -8.33
N GLN A 5 5.31 17.49 -9.59
CA GLN A 5 4.75 18.18 -10.75
C GLN A 5 3.25 17.90 -10.91
N LEU A 6 2.80 16.67 -10.64
CA LEU A 6 1.38 16.34 -10.58
C LEU A 6 0.65 17.21 -9.55
N LEU A 7 1.15 17.28 -8.30
CA LEU A 7 0.56 18.10 -7.24
C LEU A 7 0.48 19.58 -7.63
N GLN A 8 1.56 20.13 -8.20
CA GLN A 8 1.58 21.51 -8.72
C GLN A 8 0.55 21.75 -9.82
N THR A 9 0.41 20.80 -10.76
CA THR A 9 -0.54 20.90 -11.89
C THR A 9 -1.99 20.81 -11.41
N LEU A 10 -2.23 20.07 -10.33
CA LEU A 10 -3.53 19.97 -9.68
C LEU A 10 -3.82 21.14 -8.73
N GLY A 11 -2.82 21.96 -8.41
CA GLY A 11 -2.94 23.03 -7.40
C GLY A 11 -3.10 22.51 -5.97
N ALA A 12 -2.67 21.27 -5.70
CA ALA A 12 -2.73 20.65 -4.39
C ALA A 12 -1.41 20.85 -3.63
N LYS A 13 -1.48 21.05 -2.31
CA LYS A 13 -0.31 21.00 -1.43
C LYS A 13 -0.22 19.63 -0.79
N GLY A 14 1.00 19.11 -0.68
CA GLY A 14 1.15 17.78 -0.16
C GLY A 14 2.56 17.22 -0.24
N ASP A 15 2.68 16.02 0.32
CA ASP A 15 3.89 15.20 0.34
C ASP A 15 3.61 13.84 -0.28
N CYS A 16 4.67 13.11 -0.61
CA CYS A 16 4.55 11.76 -1.12
C CYS A 16 5.56 10.82 -0.47
N ILE A 17 5.14 9.56 -0.27
CA ILE A 17 6.03 8.45 0.04
C ILE A 17 6.09 7.58 -1.21
N VAL A 18 7.30 7.18 -1.62
CA VAL A 18 7.52 6.41 -2.85
C VAL A 18 8.45 5.25 -2.56
N ASN A 19 8.11 4.07 -3.09
CA ASN A 19 8.99 2.91 -3.10
C ASN A 19 8.85 2.18 -4.44
N GLY A 20 9.84 2.35 -5.31
CA GLY A 20 9.78 1.82 -6.68
C GLY A 20 8.63 2.46 -7.48
N ASP A 21 7.71 1.62 -7.94
CA ASP A 21 6.50 1.98 -8.68
C ASP A 21 5.29 2.30 -7.76
N ASP A 22 5.36 1.95 -6.47
CA ASP A 22 4.30 2.20 -5.51
C ASP A 22 4.49 3.55 -4.81
N PHE A 23 3.40 4.27 -4.57
CA PHE A 23 3.43 5.58 -3.91
C PHE A 23 2.13 5.91 -3.15
N ILE A 24 2.26 6.76 -2.13
CA ILE A 24 1.15 7.42 -1.44
C ILE A 24 1.29 8.92 -1.61
N LEU A 25 0.18 9.60 -1.91
CA LEU A 25 0.07 11.06 -1.86
C LEU A 25 -0.68 11.47 -0.60
N PHE A 26 -0.08 12.39 0.16
CA PHE A 26 -0.70 13.09 1.28
C PHE A 26 -1.02 14.49 0.81
N THR A 27 -2.30 14.86 0.74
CA THR A 27 -2.73 16.13 0.16
C THR A 27 -3.71 16.85 1.08
N ASP A 28 -3.72 18.17 0.97
CA ASP A 28 -4.65 19.05 1.71
C ASP A 28 -6.09 18.97 1.17
N ILE A 29 -6.24 18.58 -0.10
CA ILE A 29 -7.52 18.38 -0.76
C ILE A 29 -7.63 16.98 -1.38
N PRO A 30 -8.85 16.41 -1.51
CA PRO A 30 -9.07 15.20 -2.31
C PRO A 30 -8.65 15.42 -3.77
N ILE A 31 -8.04 14.39 -4.37
CA ILE A 31 -7.54 14.46 -5.75
C ILE A 31 -8.60 13.92 -6.72
N ASP A 32 -8.85 14.67 -7.81
CA ASP A 32 -9.60 14.18 -8.96
C ASP A 32 -8.81 13.09 -9.68
N LEU A 33 -9.27 11.85 -9.54
CA LEU A 33 -8.60 10.66 -10.08
C LEU A 33 -8.46 10.73 -11.60
N THR A 34 -9.54 11.07 -12.31
CA THR A 34 -9.54 11.07 -13.77
C THR A 34 -8.59 12.13 -14.32
N LYS A 35 -8.52 13.30 -13.68
CA LYS A 35 -7.57 14.33 -14.06
C LYS A 35 -6.13 13.92 -13.74
N ALA A 36 -5.89 13.37 -12.54
CA ALA A 36 -4.56 12.97 -12.11
C ALA A 36 -3.98 11.84 -12.99
N GLU A 37 -4.77 10.80 -13.27
CA GLU A 37 -4.37 9.68 -14.13
C GLU A 37 -4.03 10.13 -15.55
N LYS A 38 -4.80 11.07 -16.11
CA LYS A 38 -4.49 11.68 -17.42
C LYS A 38 -3.17 12.42 -17.40
N ILE A 39 -2.89 13.21 -16.35
CA ILE A 39 -1.63 13.94 -16.21
C ILE A 39 -0.46 12.95 -16.09
N LEU A 40 -0.58 11.95 -15.22
CA LEU A 40 0.45 10.92 -15.04
C LEU A 40 0.75 10.17 -16.34
N LEU A 41 -0.28 9.86 -17.14
CA LEU A 41 -0.11 9.26 -18.45
C LEU A 41 0.74 10.14 -19.40
N THR A 42 0.55 11.47 -19.39
CA THR A 42 1.41 12.38 -20.19
C THR A 42 2.88 12.38 -19.75
N MET A 43 3.16 11.93 -18.53
CA MET A 43 4.50 11.77 -17.96
C MET A 43 5.01 10.32 -18.07
N ASN A 44 4.37 9.51 -18.93
CA ASN A 44 4.70 8.11 -19.16
C ASN A 44 4.57 7.21 -17.92
N MET A 45 3.65 7.58 -17.02
CA MET A 45 3.34 6.83 -15.80
C MET A 45 1.90 6.31 -15.88
N GLU A 46 1.74 5.11 -16.44
CA GLU A 46 0.46 4.40 -16.41
C GLU A 46 0.12 4.03 -14.97
N THR A 47 -0.98 4.56 -14.45
CA THR A 47 -1.35 4.40 -13.03
C THR A 47 -2.86 4.35 -12.90
N LYS A 48 -3.31 3.52 -11.96
CA LYS A 48 -4.71 3.50 -11.51
C LYS A 48 -4.76 3.97 -10.08
N MET A 49 -5.25 5.19 -9.87
CA MET A 49 -5.32 5.78 -8.54
C MET A 49 -6.54 5.27 -7.79
N LYS A 50 -6.38 5.03 -6.48
CA LYS A 50 -7.49 4.74 -5.57
C LYS A 50 -8.12 6.05 -5.09
N LYS A 51 -9.41 6.01 -4.72
CA LYS A 51 -10.12 7.17 -4.15
C LYS A 51 -9.38 7.70 -2.91
N SER A 52 -9.33 9.02 -2.77
CA SER A 52 -8.79 9.66 -1.57
C SER A 52 -9.56 9.22 -0.31
N VAL A 53 -8.82 9.02 0.77
CA VAL A 53 -9.33 8.62 2.08
C VAL A 53 -8.68 9.48 3.16
N THR A 54 -9.39 9.68 4.27
CA THR A 54 -8.88 10.46 5.42
C THR A 54 -8.30 9.59 6.53
N ASN A 55 -8.42 8.26 6.42
CA ASN A 55 -7.88 7.30 7.38
C ASN A 55 -6.76 6.49 6.71
N ILE A 56 -5.55 6.60 7.26
CA ILE A 56 -4.34 5.92 6.76
C ILE A 56 -4.48 4.39 6.76
N SER A 57 -5.30 3.82 7.64
CA SER A 57 -5.55 2.37 7.69
C SER A 57 -6.34 1.83 6.49
N LYS A 58 -6.90 2.71 5.66
CA LYS A 58 -7.53 2.35 4.39
C LYS A 58 -6.57 2.43 3.19
N VAL A 59 -5.35 2.89 3.40
CA VAL A 59 -4.32 3.02 2.37
C VAL A 59 -3.43 1.78 2.42
N GLU A 60 -3.24 1.15 1.26
CA GLU A 60 -2.26 0.08 1.07
C GLU A 60 -1.03 0.68 0.41
N PHE A 61 0.15 0.34 0.91
CA PHE A 61 1.45 0.71 0.35
C PHE A 61 2.42 -0.46 0.51
N CYS A 62 3.08 -0.81 -0.58
CA CYS A 62 3.95 -1.98 -0.70
C CYS A 62 3.27 -3.26 -0.19
N ARG A 63 1.98 -3.44 -0.51
CA ARG A 63 1.14 -4.58 -0.10
C ARG A 63 0.87 -4.67 1.41
N THR A 64 1.18 -3.61 2.15
CA THR A 64 0.92 -3.50 3.58
C THR A 64 -0.04 -2.37 3.87
N LYS A 65 -0.76 -2.46 4.99
CA LYS A 65 -1.61 -1.37 5.50
C LYS A 65 -1.27 -1.04 6.93
N CYS A 66 -1.36 0.23 7.30
CA CYS A 66 -1.16 0.66 8.68
C CYS A 66 -2.37 0.29 9.54
N ILE A 67 -2.14 -0.32 10.69
CA ILE A 67 -3.20 -0.74 11.62
C ILE A 67 -2.85 -0.35 13.06
N LEU A 68 -3.85 -0.37 13.92
CA LEU A 68 -3.70 -0.17 15.36
C LEU A 68 -3.94 -1.51 16.05
N THR A 69 -2.99 -1.97 16.86
CA THR A 69 -3.13 -3.20 17.64
C THR A 69 -4.08 -2.99 18.82
N ALA A 70 -4.50 -4.08 19.46
CA ALA A 70 -5.37 -4.03 20.65
C ALA A 70 -4.73 -3.24 21.81
N GLU A 71 -3.40 -3.20 21.87
CA GLU A 71 -2.61 -2.46 22.86
C GLU A 71 -2.44 -0.97 22.50
N GLY A 72 -2.98 -0.52 21.36
CA GLY A 72 -2.87 0.85 20.89
C GLY A 72 -1.58 1.19 20.16
N HIS A 73 -0.79 0.18 19.75
CA HIS A 73 0.43 0.39 18.98
C HIS A 73 0.12 0.41 17.48
N ARG A 74 0.83 1.26 16.72
CA ARG A 74 0.73 1.25 15.26
C ARG A 74 1.70 0.24 14.68
N THR A 75 1.21 -0.60 13.77
CA THR A 75 2.03 -1.57 13.04
C THR A 75 1.55 -1.71 11.59
N MET A 76 2.27 -2.48 10.79
CA MET A 76 1.95 -2.76 9.39
C MET A 76 1.40 -4.18 9.27
N LEU A 77 0.24 -4.31 8.62
CA LEU A 77 -0.40 -5.60 8.34
C LEU A 77 -0.18 -5.98 6.88
N PHE A 78 0.27 -7.21 6.65
CA PHE A 78 0.32 -7.83 5.34
C PHE A 78 -0.88 -8.79 5.20
N ASP A 79 -1.47 -8.85 4.01
CA ASP A 79 -2.60 -9.74 3.75
C ASP A 79 -2.19 -11.22 3.90
N PRO A 80 -2.84 -12.00 4.78
CA PRO A 80 -2.40 -13.35 5.13
C PRO A 80 -2.47 -14.33 3.95
N ASP A 81 -3.47 -14.20 3.08
CA ASP A 81 -3.61 -15.07 1.91
C ASP A 81 -2.48 -14.78 0.91
N ARG A 82 -2.20 -13.49 0.65
CA ARG A 82 -1.08 -13.08 -0.21
C ARG A 82 0.28 -13.49 0.35
N LEU A 83 0.43 -13.56 1.68
CA LEU A 83 1.67 -14.01 2.31
C LEU A 83 1.98 -15.45 1.88
N ILE A 84 0.97 -16.33 1.93
CA ILE A 84 1.10 -17.72 1.52
C ILE A 84 1.32 -17.81 0.00
N ASP A 85 0.55 -17.07 -0.80
CA ASP A 85 0.66 -17.13 -2.26
C ASP A 85 2.03 -16.69 -2.78
N ILE A 86 2.61 -15.64 -2.18
CA ILE A 86 3.90 -15.09 -2.65
C ILE A 86 5.07 -15.86 -2.07
N TYR A 87 5.07 -16.07 -0.75
CA TYR A 87 6.23 -16.61 -0.05
C TYR A 87 6.18 -18.13 0.06
N GLY A 88 5.01 -18.76 -0.09
CA GLY A 88 4.84 -20.21 -0.12
C GLY A 88 5.30 -20.86 -1.43
N MET A 89 5.47 -20.07 -2.50
CA MET A 89 6.10 -20.52 -3.74
C MET A 89 7.60 -20.77 -3.53
N THR A 90 7.93 -21.96 -3.04
CA THR A 90 9.33 -22.37 -2.80
C THR A 90 9.80 -23.36 -3.84
N TYR A 91 11.07 -23.22 -4.27
CA TYR A 91 11.70 -24.17 -5.18
C TYR A 91 11.94 -25.54 -4.52
N ARG A 92 12.08 -25.56 -3.18
CA ARG A 92 12.19 -26.77 -2.38
C ARG A 92 11.26 -26.65 -1.18
N PRO A 93 10.38 -27.64 -0.93
CA PRO A 93 9.57 -27.64 0.27
C PRO A 93 10.48 -27.85 1.48
N ILE A 94 10.59 -26.83 2.32
CA ILE A 94 11.23 -26.91 3.63
C ILE A 94 10.10 -26.86 4.65
N SER A 95 9.86 -27.97 5.35
CA SER A 95 8.71 -28.13 6.26
C SER A 95 8.62 -27.01 7.29
N ASP A 96 9.74 -26.68 7.93
CA ASP A 96 9.83 -25.62 8.95
C ASP A 96 9.43 -24.23 8.40
N TYR A 97 9.71 -23.98 7.13
CA TYR A 97 9.37 -22.71 6.48
C TYR A 97 7.88 -22.61 6.18
N ILE A 98 7.26 -23.71 5.73
CA ILE A 98 5.80 -23.75 5.52
C ILE A 98 5.09 -23.54 6.86
N GLU A 99 5.54 -24.19 7.93
CA GLU A 99 4.98 -24.00 9.26
C GLU A 99 5.11 -22.55 9.72
N TYR A 100 6.30 -21.95 9.57
CA TYR A 100 6.52 -20.54 9.88
C TYR A 100 5.57 -19.60 9.11
N LEU A 101 5.38 -19.83 7.80
CA LEU A 101 4.47 -19.01 6.99
C LEU A 101 3.02 -19.12 7.47
N LEU A 102 2.57 -20.32 7.81
CA LEU A 102 1.21 -20.54 8.33
C LEU A 102 1.01 -19.87 9.69
N GLN A 103 2.02 -19.92 10.57
CA GLN A 103 1.99 -19.23 11.86
C GLN A 103 1.92 -17.71 11.66
N ALA A 104 2.73 -17.16 10.75
CA ALA A 104 2.71 -15.74 10.42
C ALA A 104 1.35 -15.31 9.82
N ALA A 105 0.81 -16.06 8.86
CA ALA A 105 -0.51 -15.81 8.29
C ALA A 105 -1.61 -15.84 9.36
N THR A 106 -1.58 -16.81 10.27
CA THR A 106 -2.52 -16.91 11.39
C THR A 106 -2.45 -15.67 12.29
N ALA A 107 -1.25 -15.23 12.66
CA ALA A 107 -1.08 -14.03 13.46
C ALA A 107 -1.64 -12.78 12.76
N MET A 108 -1.37 -12.61 11.47
CA MET A 108 -1.90 -11.49 10.67
C MET A 108 -3.44 -11.53 10.59
N SER A 109 -4.04 -12.70 10.41
CA SER A 109 -5.50 -12.87 10.41
C SER A 109 -6.16 -12.48 11.72
N LEU A 110 -5.54 -12.79 12.86
CA LEU A 110 -6.05 -12.43 14.18
C LEU A 110 -6.00 -10.92 14.44
N ILE A 111 -4.99 -10.24 13.90
CA ILE A 111 -4.85 -8.79 14.03
C ILE A 111 -5.84 -8.05 13.11
N ASN A 112 -6.29 -8.67 12.03
CA ASN A 112 -7.17 -8.07 11.03
C ASN A 112 -8.68 -8.14 11.38
N GLN A 113 -9.04 -8.70 12.55
CA GLN A 113 -10.44 -8.79 13.03
C GLN A 113 -10.90 -7.48 13.67
#